data_AF-A0A1W9HIU1-F1
#
_entry.id   AF-A0A1W9HIU1-F1
#
_cell.length_a   1.000
_cell.length_b   1.000
_cell.length_c   1.000
_cell.angle_alpha   90.00
_cell.angle_beta   90.00
_cell.angle_gamma   90.00
#
_symmetry.space_group_name_H-M   'P 1'
#
loop_
_entity.id
_entity.type
_entity.pdbx_description
1 polymer ?
#
loop_
_entity_poly.entity_id
_entity_poly.type
_entity_poly.pdbx_seq_one_letter_code
_entity_poly.pdbx_strand_id
1 'polypeptide(L)'
;MSTIMVEFGTTRDGDMAARVGDLAYIAIPLESGFSVASAWRLSRPILEWHRGDVCGAECSVSDEKSFRAYVGDIALHLRQRQALGRIETVHPISTPWGKSQTATVYAPGIVFHSTAGHGGFKLDRRRNQAMPEALRIAGGWYEEDGDWARVAAGYPDLFTYREQASADRILRDWCPDAWEAVHGRALAPGESFCRERDEFARRHAHDWIVVSARTSSAHPEYVEVIASPGGRRDASPTRAFLVPAEDYARRGRHGFVIAPDSHREIELSPR
;
A
#
# COMPACT_ATOMS: atom_id res chain seq x y z
N MET A 1 0.10 -21.30 24.17
CA MET A 1 -0.07 -20.23 23.17
C MET A 1 -0.80 -19.09 23.83
N SER A 2 -0.20 -17.90 23.93
CA SER A 2 -0.88 -16.74 24.51
C SER A 2 -2.10 -16.38 23.66
N THR A 3 -3.25 -16.22 24.29
CA THR A 3 -4.45 -15.69 23.66
C THR A 3 -4.16 -14.26 23.18
N ILE A 4 -4.33 -13.98 21.89
CA ILE A 4 -4.24 -12.60 21.37
C ILE A 4 -5.42 -11.82 21.93
N MET A 5 -5.16 -11.08 23.00
CA MET A 5 -6.11 -10.18 23.66
C MET A 5 -5.92 -8.76 23.15
N VAL A 6 -7.02 -8.01 23.17
CA VAL A 6 -7.02 -6.58 22.89
C VAL A 6 -7.17 -5.86 24.22
N GLU A 7 -6.26 -4.93 24.50
CA GLU A 7 -6.35 -4.03 25.64
C GLU A 7 -6.59 -2.63 25.09
N PHE A 8 -7.67 -1.98 25.51
CA PHE A 8 -7.95 -0.59 25.16
C PHE A 8 -7.62 0.31 26.35
N GLY A 9 -7.20 1.53 26.07
CA GLY A 9 -6.96 2.52 27.11
C GLY A 9 -6.82 3.93 26.54
N THR A 10 -6.39 4.82 27.41
CA THR A 10 -6.08 6.21 27.08
C THR A 10 -4.62 6.45 27.39
N THR A 11 -3.90 7.09 26.46
CA THR A 11 -2.50 7.46 26.65
C THR A 11 -2.36 8.56 27.70
N ARG A 12 -1.12 8.87 28.09
CA ARG A 12 -0.83 10.02 28.97
C ARG A 12 -1.25 11.34 28.35
N ASP A 13 -1.21 11.43 27.03
CA ASP A 13 -1.58 12.61 26.25
C ASP A 13 -3.10 12.73 26.03
N GLY A 14 -3.89 11.79 26.57
CA GLY A 14 -5.35 11.79 26.44
C GLY A 14 -5.88 11.15 25.15
N ASP A 15 -5.03 10.47 24.37
CA ASP A 15 -5.43 9.86 23.10
C ASP A 15 -5.98 8.44 23.30
N MET A 16 -6.85 8.01 22.39
CA MET A 16 -7.30 6.62 22.37
C MET A 16 -6.16 5.72 21.96
N ALA A 17 -5.99 4.61 22.67
CA ALA A 17 -4.95 3.64 22.38
C ALA A 17 -5.42 2.21 22.55
N ALA A 18 -4.71 1.30 21.87
CA ALA A 18 -4.91 -0.13 22.02
C ALA A 18 -3.61 -0.91 21.89
N ARG A 19 -3.52 -2.02 22.62
CA ARG A 19 -2.49 -3.05 22.47
C ARG A 19 -3.13 -4.33 21.92
N VAL A 20 -2.49 -4.94 20.92
CA VAL A 20 -2.87 -6.23 20.35
C VAL A 20 -1.62 -7.09 20.15
N GLY A 21 -1.37 -8.03 21.07
CA GLY A 21 -0.11 -8.77 21.09
C GLY A 21 1.09 -7.82 21.31
N ASP A 22 2.08 -7.88 20.41
CA ASP A 22 3.25 -7.00 20.42
C ASP A 22 2.99 -5.64 19.74
N LEU A 23 1.82 -5.43 19.14
CA LEU A 23 1.46 -4.21 18.42
C LEU A 23 0.78 -3.20 19.35
N ALA A 24 1.18 -1.95 19.21
CA ALA A 24 0.56 -0.80 19.88
C ALA A 24 -0.01 0.16 18.84
N TYR A 25 -1.17 0.73 19.13
CA TYR A 25 -1.85 1.70 18.27
C TYR A 25 -2.31 2.90 19.09
N ILE A 26 -2.10 4.10 18.56
CA ILE A 26 -2.63 5.37 19.12
C ILE A 26 -3.38 6.09 18.00
N ALA A 27 -4.60 6.55 18.30
CA ALA A 27 -5.38 7.40 17.41
C ALA A 27 -5.05 8.88 17.69
N ILE A 28 -4.21 9.46 16.83
CA ILE A 28 -3.73 10.85 16.94
C ILE A 28 -4.79 11.78 16.32
N PRO A 29 -5.31 12.78 17.06
CA PRO A 29 -6.31 13.71 16.55
C PRO A 29 -5.83 14.50 15.32
N LEU A 30 -6.71 14.65 14.34
CA LEU A 30 -6.56 15.54 13.19
C LEU A 30 -7.63 16.65 13.22
N GLU A 31 -7.60 17.59 12.28
CA GLU A 31 -8.69 18.58 12.10
C GLU A 31 -10.06 17.91 11.91
N SER A 32 -10.07 16.75 11.24
CA SER A 32 -11.24 15.87 11.16
C SER A 32 -10.83 14.42 11.42
N GLY A 33 -11.46 13.79 12.42
CA GLY A 33 -11.17 12.41 12.82
C GLY A 33 -9.77 12.22 13.43
N PHE A 34 -9.17 11.06 13.17
CA PHE A 34 -7.92 10.63 13.77
C PHE A 34 -7.04 9.88 12.75
N SER A 35 -5.73 10.05 12.86
CA SER A 35 -4.73 9.20 12.23
C SER A 35 -4.30 8.09 13.18
N VAL A 36 -4.38 6.83 12.76
CA VAL A 36 -3.87 5.72 13.58
C VAL A 36 -2.39 5.53 13.29
N ALA A 37 -1.56 5.69 14.32
CA ALA A 37 -0.14 5.42 14.28
C ALA A 37 0.19 4.16 15.08
N SER A 38 1.29 3.48 14.75
CA SER A 38 1.65 2.19 15.34
C SER A 38 3.04 2.17 15.96
N ALA A 39 3.27 1.22 16.86
CA ALA A 39 4.57 0.89 17.41
C ALA A 39 4.68 -0.61 17.69
N TRP A 40 5.91 -1.09 17.83
CA TRP A 40 6.22 -2.47 18.15
C TRP A 40 6.81 -2.59 19.56
N ARG A 41 6.28 -3.54 20.35
CA ARG A 41 6.76 -3.92 21.69
C ARG A 41 6.82 -2.80 22.73
N LEU A 42 5.76 -1.99 22.81
CA LEU A 42 5.57 -1.07 23.95
C LEU A 42 5.09 -1.85 25.19
N SER A 43 6.04 -2.16 26.09
CA SER A 43 5.82 -3.03 27.26
C SER A 43 5.17 -2.32 28.46
N ARG A 44 5.38 -1.00 28.62
CA ARG A 44 4.78 -0.21 29.71
C ARG A 44 3.25 -0.09 29.60
N PRO A 45 2.49 0.13 30.68
CA PRO A 45 1.04 0.32 30.62
C PRO A 45 0.59 1.40 29.62
N ILE A 46 -0.59 1.26 29.02
CA ILE A 46 -1.11 2.20 28.00
C ILE A 46 -1.15 3.64 28.53
N LEU A 47 -1.49 3.83 29.81
CA LEU A 47 -1.56 5.16 30.47
C LEU A 47 -0.22 5.91 30.53
N GLU A 48 0.90 5.23 30.28
CA GLU A 48 2.23 5.83 30.25
C GLU A 48 2.72 6.12 28.81
N TRP A 49 1.94 5.76 27.79
CA TRP A 49 2.30 6.02 26.39
C TRP A 49 2.11 7.49 26.05
N HIS A 50 2.90 7.96 25.09
CA HIS A 50 2.86 9.28 24.48
C HIS A 50 2.75 9.17 22.96
N ARG A 51 2.25 10.22 22.30
CA ARG A 51 2.18 10.30 20.83
C ARG A 51 3.52 10.08 20.15
N GLY A 52 4.62 10.48 20.79
CA GLY A 52 5.98 10.31 20.26
C GLY A 52 6.49 8.87 20.28
N ASP A 53 5.76 7.93 20.89
CA ASP A 53 6.16 6.52 20.95
C ASP A 53 5.77 5.73 19.71
N VAL A 54 4.83 6.27 18.93
CA VAL A 54 4.32 5.66 17.71
C VAL A 54 4.80 6.45 16.50
N CYS A 55 4.88 5.79 15.36
CA CYS A 55 5.25 6.41 14.11
C CYS A 55 4.39 5.89 12.95
N GLY A 56 4.48 6.57 11.82
CA GLY A 56 3.71 6.24 10.62
C GLY A 56 2.23 6.61 10.71
N ALA A 57 1.52 6.38 9.61
CA ALA A 57 0.08 6.51 9.50
C ALA A 57 -0.46 5.25 8.84
N GLU A 58 -1.12 4.40 9.62
CA GLU A 58 -1.68 3.13 9.18
C GLU A 58 -3.00 3.35 8.43
N CYS A 59 -3.87 4.16 9.00
CA CYS A 59 -5.18 4.50 8.46
C CYS A 59 -5.74 5.77 9.11
N SER A 60 -6.86 6.25 8.58
CA SER A 60 -7.66 7.31 9.21
C SER A 60 -9.00 6.74 9.69
N VAL A 61 -9.45 7.19 10.86
CA VAL A 61 -10.72 6.77 11.48
C VAL A 61 -11.50 8.01 11.93
N SER A 62 -12.83 7.98 11.83
CA SER A 62 -13.68 9.14 12.15
C SER A 62 -13.93 9.32 13.64
N ASP A 63 -13.93 8.22 14.40
CA ASP A 63 -14.40 8.16 15.78
C ASP A 63 -13.85 6.94 16.53
N GLU A 64 -14.15 6.87 17.83
CA GLU A 64 -13.77 5.75 18.69
C GLU A 64 -14.29 4.41 18.19
N LYS A 65 -15.52 4.35 17.67
CA LYS A 65 -16.13 3.10 17.18
C LYS A 65 -15.33 2.55 16.00
N SER A 66 -14.93 3.41 15.08
CA SER A 66 -14.13 3.09 13.91
C SER A 66 -12.70 2.68 14.31
N PHE A 67 -12.12 3.34 15.32
CA PHE A 67 -10.85 2.92 15.91
C PHE A 67 -10.93 1.51 16.51
N ARG A 68 -11.95 1.24 17.34
CA ARG A 68 -12.16 -0.09 17.94
C ARG A 68 -12.41 -1.17 16.89
N ALA A 69 -13.13 -0.86 15.82
CA ALA A 69 -13.34 -1.77 14.70
C ALA A 69 -12.02 -2.10 13.98
N TYR A 70 -11.18 -1.10 13.71
CA TYR A 70 -9.85 -1.29 13.13
C TYR A 70 -8.97 -2.19 14.00
N VAL A 71 -8.91 -1.92 15.31
CA VAL A 71 -8.15 -2.74 16.25
C VAL A 71 -8.69 -4.17 16.34
N GLY A 72 -10.01 -4.34 16.28
CA GLY A 72 -10.67 -5.65 16.23
C GLY A 72 -10.31 -6.46 14.98
N ASP A 73 -10.26 -5.79 13.82
CA ASP A 73 -9.82 -6.35 12.54
C ASP A 73 -8.36 -6.84 12.61
N ILE A 74 -7.46 -6.03 13.17
CA ILE A 74 -6.06 -6.42 13.43
C ILE A 74 -5.98 -7.65 14.35
N ALA A 75 -6.75 -7.67 15.44
CA ALA A 75 -6.76 -8.79 16.37
C ALA A 75 -7.25 -10.09 15.70
N LEU A 76 -8.26 -10.00 14.83
CA LEU A 76 -8.71 -11.14 14.04
C LEU A 76 -7.62 -11.61 13.07
N HIS A 77 -6.97 -10.70 12.36
CA HIS A 77 -5.86 -11.02 11.47
C HIS A 77 -4.72 -11.76 12.20
N LEU A 78 -4.29 -11.28 13.37
CA LEU A 78 -3.24 -11.96 14.14
C LEU A 78 -3.67 -13.35 14.62
N ARG A 79 -4.93 -13.51 15.06
CA ARG A 79 -5.46 -14.84 15.47
C ARG A 79 -5.49 -15.82 14.31
N GLN A 80 -5.89 -15.37 13.13
CA GLN A 80 -5.86 -16.21 11.93
C GLN A 80 -4.42 -16.56 11.53
N ARG A 81 -3.48 -15.60 11.56
CA ARG A 81 -2.06 -15.89 11.30
C ARG A 81 -1.51 -16.95 12.26
N GLN A 82 -1.88 -16.87 13.54
CA GLN A 82 -1.51 -17.88 14.54
C GLN A 82 -2.15 -19.24 14.23
N ALA A 83 -3.43 -19.28 13.85
CA ALA A 83 -4.14 -20.50 13.50
C ALA A 83 -3.59 -21.18 12.22
N LEU A 84 -3.06 -20.39 11.28
CA LEU A 84 -2.41 -20.89 10.07
C LEU A 84 -1.07 -21.60 10.34
N GLY A 85 -0.51 -21.47 11.55
CA GLY A 85 0.63 -22.28 11.98
C GLY A 85 1.90 -22.12 11.13
N ARG A 86 2.10 -20.94 10.52
CA ARG A 86 3.27 -20.63 9.70
C ARG A 86 4.55 -20.81 10.52
N ILE A 87 5.58 -21.38 9.91
CA ILE A 87 6.84 -21.70 10.59
C ILE A 87 7.92 -20.71 10.15
N GLU A 88 8.42 -19.92 11.09
CA GLU A 88 9.61 -19.11 10.88
C GLU A 88 10.88 -19.97 10.95
N THR A 89 11.78 -19.77 10.00
CA THR A 89 13.02 -20.53 9.89
C THR A 89 14.08 -19.71 9.15
N VAL A 90 15.25 -20.30 8.92
CA VAL A 90 16.33 -19.70 8.14
C VAL A 90 16.69 -20.66 7.02
N HIS A 91 16.53 -20.18 5.78
CA HIS A 91 16.95 -20.90 4.58
C HIS A 91 17.99 -20.05 3.86
N PRO A 92 19.30 -20.28 4.06
CA PRO A 92 20.35 -19.44 3.49
C PRO A 92 20.59 -19.77 2.02
N ILE A 93 19.56 -19.60 1.19
CA ILE A 93 19.59 -19.81 -0.25
C ILE A 93 19.76 -18.48 -0.99
N SER A 94 20.25 -18.57 -2.23
CA SER A 94 20.21 -17.45 -3.17
C SER A 94 18.78 -17.33 -3.72
N THR A 95 18.23 -16.13 -3.64
CA THR A 95 16.95 -15.74 -4.24
C THR A 95 17.21 -14.69 -5.34
N PRO A 96 16.23 -14.38 -6.20
CA PRO A 96 16.35 -13.29 -7.17
C PRO A 96 16.68 -11.93 -6.53
N TRP A 97 16.35 -11.73 -5.26
CA TRP A 97 16.56 -10.48 -4.52
C TRP A 97 17.73 -10.55 -3.53
N GLY A 98 18.66 -11.47 -3.76
CA GLY A 98 19.84 -11.68 -2.91
C GLY A 98 19.70 -12.86 -1.95
N LYS A 99 20.58 -12.90 -0.94
CA LYS A 99 20.63 -14.03 0.00
C LYS A 99 19.49 -13.91 1.00
N SER A 100 18.72 -15.00 1.15
CA SER A 100 17.67 -15.07 2.17
C SER A 100 18.26 -15.03 3.57
N GLN A 101 17.73 -14.14 4.40
CA GLN A 101 18.10 -13.93 5.80
C GLN A 101 17.12 -14.65 6.74
N THR A 102 15.84 -14.59 6.40
CA THR A 102 14.78 -15.33 7.08
C THR A 102 13.84 -15.95 6.06
N ALA A 103 13.09 -16.95 6.51
CA ALA A 103 12.06 -17.57 5.71
C ALA A 103 10.84 -17.92 6.57
N THR A 104 9.67 -17.91 5.95
CA THR A 104 8.42 -18.34 6.56
C THR A 104 7.81 -19.42 5.68
N VAL A 105 7.66 -20.62 6.23
CA VAL A 105 7.02 -21.75 5.55
C VAL A 105 5.51 -21.62 5.76
N TYR A 106 4.78 -21.42 4.66
CA TYR A 106 3.31 -21.35 4.66
C TYR A 106 2.70 -22.74 4.52
N ALA A 107 3.32 -23.59 3.70
CA ALA A 107 2.97 -25.00 3.51
C ALA A 107 4.17 -25.74 2.89
N PRO A 108 4.18 -27.08 2.87
CA PRO A 108 5.18 -27.83 2.11
C PRO A 108 5.21 -27.38 0.65
N GLY A 109 6.37 -26.86 0.23
CA GLY A 109 6.61 -26.35 -1.11
C GLY A 109 6.22 -24.89 -1.34
N ILE A 110 5.80 -24.15 -0.31
CA ILE A 110 5.42 -22.72 -0.39
C ILE A 110 6.11 -21.97 0.75
N VAL A 111 7.14 -21.21 0.41
CA VAL A 111 8.00 -20.54 1.38
C VAL A 111 8.18 -19.08 0.99
N PHE A 112 7.93 -18.17 1.92
CA PHE A 112 8.31 -16.77 1.78
C PHE A 112 9.76 -16.58 2.23
N HIS A 113 10.57 -15.88 1.45
CA HIS A 113 11.93 -15.52 1.79
C HIS A 113 12.05 -14.01 1.93
N SER A 114 12.67 -13.56 3.02
CA SER A 114 13.04 -12.16 3.21
C SER A 114 14.56 -12.00 3.07
N THR A 115 14.98 -10.93 2.40
CA THR A 115 16.37 -10.53 2.20
C THR A 115 16.61 -9.13 2.79
N ALA A 116 17.83 -8.60 2.66
CA ALA A 116 18.22 -7.35 3.31
C ALA A 116 17.40 -6.11 2.88
N GLY A 117 16.72 -6.15 1.74
CA GLY A 117 15.91 -5.03 1.26
C GLY A 117 14.71 -5.43 0.43
N HIS A 118 14.39 -6.74 0.36
CA HIS A 118 13.26 -7.22 -0.43
C HIS A 118 12.84 -8.64 0.00
N GLY A 119 12.04 -9.31 -0.81
CA GLY A 119 11.58 -10.66 -0.54
C GLY A 119 10.60 -11.19 -1.56
N GLY A 120 10.07 -12.38 -1.26
CA GLY A 120 9.02 -12.98 -2.05
C GLY A 120 8.84 -14.47 -1.81
N PHE A 121 7.81 -15.03 -2.42
CA PHE A 121 7.49 -16.45 -2.34
C PHE A 121 8.30 -17.27 -3.34
N LYS A 122 8.74 -18.43 -2.86
CA LYS A 122 9.20 -19.55 -3.67
C LYS A 122 8.21 -20.69 -3.59
N LEU A 123 7.62 -21.02 -4.74
CA LEU A 123 6.88 -22.26 -4.94
C LEU A 123 7.82 -23.33 -5.50
N ASP A 124 7.74 -24.54 -4.95
CA ASP A 124 8.35 -25.70 -5.57
C ASP A 124 7.68 -26.02 -6.92
N ARG A 125 8.27 -26.95 -7.68
CA ARG A 125 7.77 -27.29 -9.02
C ARG A 125 6.31 -27.78 -8.98
N ARG A 126 5.94 -28.60 -7.99
CA ARG A 126 4.61 -29.19 -7.89
C ARG A 126 3.56 -28.14 -7.57
N ARG A 127 3.85 -27.25 -6.62
CA ARG A 127 2.98 -26.13 -6.24
C ARG A 127 2.85 -25.16 -7.41
N ASN A 128 3.96 -24.75 -8.01
CA ASN A 128 3.90 -23.83 -9.15
C ASN A 128 3.09 -24.39 -10.32
N GLN A 129 3.19 -25.70 -10.60
CA GLN A 129 2.39 -26.37 -11.63
C GLN A 129 0.90 -26.47 -11.27
N ALA A 130 0.54 -26.51 -9.98
CA ALA A 130 -0.84 -26.57 -9.54
C ALA A 130 -1.56 -25.20 -9.56
N MET A 131 -0.81 -24.09 -9.66
CA MET A 131 -1.40 -22.75 -9.82
C MET A 131 -2.28 -22.67 -11.08
N PRO A 132 -3.39 -21.93 -11.07
CA PRO A 132 -4.09 -21.53 -12.29
C PRO A 132 -3.11 -20.89 -13.27
N GLU A 133 -3.27 -21.17 -14.57
CA GLU A 133 -2.34 -20.69 -15.60
C GLU A 133 -2.19 -19.17 -15.59
N ALA A 134 -3.30 -18.45 -15.44
CA ALA A 134 -3.33 -16.98 -15.36
C ALA A 134 -2.54 -16.40 -14.16
N LEU A 135 -2.33 -17.19 -13.10
CA LEU A 135 -1.59 -16.78 -11.91
C LEU A 135 -0.13 -17.25 -11.91
N ARG A 136 0.26 -18.18 -12.79
CA ARG A 136 1.53 -18.89 -12.72
C ARG A 136 2.69 -18.07 -13.27
N ILE A 137 3.75 -17.90 -12.48
CA ILE A 137 5.02 -17.30 -12.93
C ILE A 137 6.06 -18.40 -13.20
N ALA A 138 6.77 -18.28 -14.32
CA ALA A 138 7.84 -19.18 -14.69
C ALA A 138 8.96 -19.16 -13.63
N GLY A 139 9.49 -20.33 -13.27
CA GLY A 139 10.49 -20.45 -12.22
C GLY A 139 9.94 -20.38 -10.78
N GLY A 140 8.68 -19.99 -10.58
CA GLY A 140 7.97 -20.07 -9.30
C GLY A 140 8.51 -19.12 -8.22
N TRP A 141 9.07 -17.98 -8.62
CA TRP A 141 9.44 -16.88 -7.75
C TRP A 141 8.40 -15.77 -7.92
N TYR A 142 7.83 -15.32 -6.80
CA TYR A 142 6.78 -14.29 -6.75
C TYR A 142 7.23 -13.20 -5.79
N GLU A 143 7.49 -12.02 -6.34
CA GLU A 143 7.92 -10.80 -5.64
C GLU A 143 6.91 -10.34 -4.56
N GLU A 144 7.39 -9.75 -3.46
CA GLU A 144 6.61 -9.47 -2.24
C GLU A 144 5.66 -8.26 -2.29
N ASP A 145 5.85 -7.31 -3.19
CA ASP A 145 5.04 -6.10 -3.33
C ASP A 145 3.81 -6.36 -4.20
N GLY A 146 3.97 -7.13 -5.28
CA GLY A 146 2.91 -7.39 -6.25
C GLY A 146 2.57 -8.87 -6.42
N ASP A 147 3.56 -9.68 -6.81
CA ASP A 147 3.30 -11.04 -7.28
C ASP A 147 2.88 -12.02 -6.18
N TRP A 148 3.16 -11.72 -4.91
CA TRP A 148 2.65 -12.48 -3.76
C TRP A 148 1.12 -12.62 -3.78
N ALA A 149 0.42 -11.63 -4.35
CA ALA A 149 -1.03 -11.64 -4.49
C ALA A 149 -1.51 -12.82 -5.36
N ARG A 150 -0.70 -13.24 -6.34
CA ARG A 150 -0.97 -14.44 -7.15
C ARG A 150 -0.91 -15.70 -6.30
N VAL A 151 0.06 -15.79 -5.39
CA VAL A 151 0.19 -16.93 -4.46
C VAL A 151 -1.00 -16.97 -3.50
N ALA A 152 -1.42 -15.82 -2.97
CA ALA A 152 -2.59 -15.72 -2.11
C ALA A 152 -3.88 -16.14 -2.82
N ALA A 153 -4.09 -15.71 -4.06
CA ALA A 153 -5.25 -16.12 -4.84
C ALA A 153 -5.22 -17.61 -5.23
N GLY A 154 -4.04 -18.17 -5.51
CA GLY A 154 -3.90 -19.59 -5.87
C GLY A 154 -3.97 -20.57 -4.70
N TYR A 155 -3.68 -20.11 -3.48
CA TYR A 155 -3.68 -20.93 -2.26
C TYR A 155 -4.43 -20.24 -1.11
N PRO A 156 -5.76 -20.11 -1.22
CA PRO A 156 -6.48 -19.18 -0.38
C PRO A 156 -6.41 -19.50 1.12
N ASP A 157 -6.41 -20.79 1.45
CA ASP A 157 -6.40 -21.32 2.81
C ASP A 157 -5.09 -21.07 3.58
N LEU A 158 -4.04 -20.55 2.93
CA LEU A 158 -2.76 -20.23 3.57
C LEU A 158 -2.69 -18.78 4.06
N PHE A 159 -3.75 -18.00 3.82
CA PHE A 159 -3.79 -16.57 4.08
C PHE A 159 -5.03 -16.19 4.89
N THR A 160 -4.88 -15.13 5.67
CA THR A 160 -5.98 -14.50 6.41
C THR A 160 -6.94 -13.79 5.47
N TYR A 161 -8.16 -13.50 5.91
CA TYR A 161 -9.09 -12.73 5.07
C TYR A 161 -8.54 -11.35 4.71
N ARG A 162 -7.78 -10.71 5.61
CA ARG A 162 -7.18 -9.39 5.36
C ARG A 162 -6.08 -9.46 4.30
N GLU A 163 -5.24 -10.49 4.34
CA GLU A 163 -4.26 -10.76 3.29
C GLU A 163 -4.96 -11.08 1.95
N GLN A 164 -6.05 -11.85 1.97
CA GLN A 164 -6.84 -12.12 0.77
C GLN A 164 -7.47 -10.86 0.17
N ALA A 165 -8.06 -9.99 1.00
CA ALA A 165 -8.63 -8.73 0.54
C ALA A 165 -7.54 -7.82 -0.07
N SER A 166 -6.34 -7.82 0.51
CA SER A 166 -5.20 -7.08 -0.06
C SER A 166 -4.75 -7.68 -1.40
N ALA A 167 -4.59 -9.00 -1.46
CA ALA A 167 -4.21 -9.71 -2.69
C ALA A 167 -5.23 -9.51 -3.82
N ASP A 168 -6.52 -9.60 -3.52
CA ASP A 168 -7.60 -9.32 -4.46
C ASP A 168 -7.47 -7.91 -5.07
N ARG A 169 -7.29 -6.90 -4.23
CA ARG A 169 -7.09 -5.51 -4.68
C ARG A 169 -5.83 -5.37 -5.54
N ILE A 170 -4.70 -5.92 -5.10
CA ILE A 170 -3.43 -5.87 -5.85
C ILE A 170 -3.60 -6.50 -7.23
N LEU A 171 -4.25 -7.67 -7.31
CA LEU A 171 -4.50 -8.33 -8.59
C LEU A 171 -5.41 -7.49 -9.49
N ARG A 172 -6.50 -6.91 -8.97
CA ARG A 172 -7.36 -6.01 -9.75
C ARG A 172 -6.60 -4.79 -10.28
N ASP A 173 -5.80 -4.18 -9.42
CA ASP A 173 -5.11 -2.93 -9.73
C ASP A 173 -3.96 -3.12 -10.72
N TRP A 174 -3.19 -4.20 -10.61
CA TRP A 174 -1.92 -4.38 -11.33
C TRP A 174 -1.88 -5.57 -12.29
N CYS A 175 -2.76 -6.57 -12.10
CA CYS A 175 -2.82 -7.77 -12.92
C CYS A 175 -4.27 -8.07 -13.36
N PRO A 176 -4.99 -7.09 -13.95
CA PRO A 176 -6.43 -7.19 -14.16
C PRO A 176 -6.82 -8.41 -15.00
N ASP A 177 -6.08 -8.73 -16.05
CA ASP A 177 -6.39 -9.86 -16.92
C ASP A 177 -6.26 -11.21 -16.19
N ALA A 178 -5.28 -11.33 -15.29
CA ALA A 178 -5.13 -12.50 -14.44
C ALA A 178 -6.27 -12.61 -13.42
N TRP A 179 -6.69 -11.47 -12.86
CA TRP A 179 -7.83 -11.41 -11.95
C TRP A 179 -9.12 -11.85 -12.65
N GLU A 180 -9.41 -11.31 -13.84
CA GLU A 180 -10.62 -11.64 -14.60
C GLU A 180 -10.65 -13.11 -15.03
N ALA A 181 -9.51 -13.67 -15.45
CA ALA A 181 -9.41 -15.08 -15.83
C ALA A 181 -9.71 -16.03 -14.66
N VAL A 182 -9.29 -15.69 -13.44
CA VAL A 182 -9.55 -16.50 -12.24
C VAL A 182 -10.98 -16.35 -11.75
N HIS A 183 -11.55 -15.15 -11.82
CA HIS A 183 -12.89 -14.85 -11.31
C HIS A 183 -14.00 -15.08 -12.34
N GLY A 184 -13.66 -15.24 -13.62
CA GLY A 184 -14.63 -15.36 -14.71
C GLY A 184 -15.50 -14.10 -14.88
N ARG A 185 -15.02 -12.94 -14.41
CA ARG A 185 -15.76 -11.67 -14.41
C ARG A 185 -14.88 -10.56 -14.94
N ALA A 186 -15.40 -9.77 -15.87
CA ALA A 186 -14.75 -8.55 -16.32
C ALA A 186 -14.81 -7.43 -15.26
N LEU A 187 -13.72 -6.70 -15.10
CA LEU A 187 -13.63 -5.51 -14.26
C LEU A 187 -14.33 -4.33 -14.94
N ALA A 188 -15.18 -3.65 -14.18
CA ALA A 188 -15.83 -2.42 -14.59
C ALA A 188 -14.86 -1.22 -14.56
N PRO A 189 -15.16 -0.12 -15.28
CA PRO A 189 -14.42 1.13 -15.13
C PRO A 189 -14.37 1.56 -13.65
N GLY A 190 -13.19 1.94 -13.16
CA GLY A 190 -12.99 2.29 -11.75
C GLY A 190 -12.50 1.14 -10.85
N GLU A 191 -12.54 -0.11 -11.32
CA GLU A 191 -12.15 -1.28 -10.52
C GLU A 191 -10.67 -1.67 -10.68
N SER A 192 -9.89 -0.98 -11.51
CA SER A 192 -8.48 -1.32 -11.77
C SER A 192 -7.63 -0.08 -11.99
N PHE A 193 -6.69 0.15 -11.08
CA PHE A 193 -5.76 1.26 -11.16
C PHE A 193 -5.00 1.32 -12.49
N CYS A 194 -4.41 0.20 -12.97
CA CYS A 194 -3.68 0.20 -14.23
C CYS A 194 -4.57 0.51 -15.43
N ARG A 195 -5.78 -0.04 -15.51
CA ARG A 195 -6.69 0.24 -16.64
C ARG A 195 -7.09 1.71 -16.67
N GLU A 196 -7.40 2.29 -15.51
CA GLU A 196 -7.72 3.71 -15.42
C GLU A 196 -6.53 4.60 -15.73
N ARG A 197 -5.32 4.21 -15.28
CA ARG A 197 -4.07 4.89 -15.66
C ARG A 197 -3.85 4.86 -17.16
N ASP A 198 -4.07 3.72 -17.81
CA ASP A 198 -3.85 3.56 -19.25
C ASP A 198 -4.92 4.32 -20.05
N GLU A 199 -6.18 4.34 -19.58
CA GLU A 199 -7.25 5.16 -20.16
C GLU A 199 -6.95 6.66 -20.02
N PHE A 200 -6.49 7.09 -18.83
CA PHE A 200 -6.06 8.46 -18.57
C PHE A 200 -4.91 8.86 -19.50
N ALA A 201 -3.88 8.03 -19.62
CA ALA A 201 -2.75 8.28 -20.51
C ALA A 201 -3.18 8.38 -21.98
N ARG A 202 -4.10 7.52 -22.43
CA ARG A 202 -4.64 7.56 -23.80
C ARG A 202 -5.48 8.82 -24.04
N ARG A 203 -6.34 9.19 -23.09
CA ARG A 203 -7.21 10.37 -23.19
C ARG A 203 -6.39 11.66 -23.21
N HIS A 204 -5.33 11.73 -22.41
CA HIS A 204 -4.52 12.93 -22.20
C HIS A 204 -3.15 12.86 -22.89
N ALA A 205 -3.00 12.02 -23.93
CA ALA A 205 -1.73 11.78 -24.61
C ALA A 205 -1.08 13.05 -25.20
N HIS A 206 -1.90 14.05 -25.55
CA HIS A 206 -1.48 15.32 -26.12
C HIS A 206 -1.66 16.50 -25.17
N ASP A 207 -2.19 16.26 -23.96
CA ASP A 207 -2.41 17.31 -22.98
C ASP A 207 -1.16 17.55 -22.15
N TRP A 208 -1.07 18.74 -21.57
CA TRP A 208 -0.01 19.10 -20.64
C TRP A 208 -0.31 18.51 -19.26
N ILE A 209 0.47 17.52 -18.83
CA ILE A 209 0.28 16.88 -17.53
C ILE A 209 1.47 17.22 -16.63
N VAL A 210 1.18 17.58 -15.38
CA VAL A 210 2.19 17.95 -14.39
C VAL A 210 3.12 16.77 -14.10
N VAL A 211 4.43 17.02 -14.22
CA VAL A 211 5.50 16.05 -13.93
C VAL A 211 6.34 16.43 -12.72
N SER A 212 6.33 17.70 -12.33
CA SER A 212 7.02 18.23 -11.15
C SER A 212 6.24 19.41 -10.58
N ALA A 213 6.26 19.58 -9.26
CA ALA A 213 5.57 20.66 -8.58
C ALA A 213 6.38 21.14 -7.39
N ARG A 214 6.31 22.44 -7.11
CA ARG A 214 6.88 23.04 -5.89
C ARG A 214 5.99 24.17 -5.38
N THR A 215 5.97 24.31 -4.07
CA THR A 215 5.40 25.49 -3.40
C THR A 215 6.35 26.66 -3.58
N SER A 216 5.80 27.86 -3.80
CA SER A 216 6.57 29.09 -3.98
C SER A 216 6.32 30.05 -2.82
N SER A 217 7.39 30.59 -2.22
CA SER A 217 7.26 31.65 -1.21
C SER A 217 6.75 32.97 -1.82
N ALA A 218 6.97 33.18 -3.12
CA ALA A 218 6.47 34.34 -3.85
C ALA A 218 4.96 34.27 -4.13
N HIS A 219 4.40 33.06 -4.20
CA HIS A 219 2.97 32.82 -4.46
C HIS A 219 2.40 31.79 -3.50
N PRO A 220 2.10 32.16 -2.23
CA PRO A 220 1.69 31.22 -1.19
C PRO A 220 0.40 30.44 -1.50
N GLU A 221 -0.50 31.02 -2.30
CA GLU A 221 -1.78 30.41 -2.71
C GLU A 221 -1.67 29.57 -3.99
N TYR A 222 -0.47 29.44 -4.56
CA TYR A 222 -0.25 28.77 -5.84
C TYR A 222 0.89 27.75 -5.75
N VAL A 223 0.85 26.81 -6.69
CA VAL A 223 1.88 25.81 -6.92
C VAL A 223 2.49 26.08 -8.28
N GLU A 224 3.81 26.24 -8.30
CA GLU A 224 4.56 26.26 -9.55
C GLU A 224 4.76 24.83 -10.02
N VAL A 225 4.26 24.52 -11.22
CA VAL A 225 4.30 23.18 -11.78
C VAL A 225 5.04 23.18 -13.10
N ILE A 226 5.74 22.09 -13.37
CA ILE A 226 6.29 21.78 -14.68
C ILE A 226 5.40 20.70 -15.28
N ALA A 227 4.93 20.92 -16.50
CA ALA A 227 4.14 19.97 -17.26
C ALA A 227 4.84 19.58 -18.56
N SER A 228 4.51 18.38 -19.04
CA SER A 228 4.97 17.87 -20.33
C SER A 228 3.82 17.18 -21.08
N PRO A 229 3.91 17.08 -22.42
CA PRO A 229 2.89 16.38 -23.21
C PRO A 229 2.76 14.91 -22.78
N GLY A 230 1.56 14.53 -22.34
CA GLY A 230 1.25 13.19 -21.85
C GLY A 230 1.93 12.82 -20.52
N GLY A 231 2.52 13.77 -19.79
CA GLY A 231 3.10 13.53 -18.46
C GLY A 231 4.41 12.75 -18.45
N ARG A 232 5.09 12.70 -19.60
CA ARG A 232 6.39 12.03 -19.75
C ARG A 232 7.51 12.92 -19.23
N ARG A 233 8.27 12.45 -18.24
CA ARG A 233 9.34 13.24 -17.58
C ARG A 233 10.52 13.58 -18.50
N ASP A 234 10.72 12.78 -19.53
CA ASP A 234 11.74 12.89 -20.56
C ASP A 234 11.26 13.60 -21.83
N ALA A 235 9.98 13.97 -21.91
CA ALA A 235 9.45 14.67 -23.07
C ALA A 235 9.91 16.13 -23.12
N SER A 236 10.23 16.58 -24.33
CA SER A 236 10.53 17.96 -24.67
C SER A 236 9.54 18.45 -25.74
N PRO A 237 9.06 19.70 -25.69
CA PRO A 237 9.36 20.72 -24.66
C PRO A 237 8.59 20.47 -23.35
N THR A 238 9.16 20.95 -22.24
CA THR A 238 8.44 21.13 -20.97
C THR A 238 8.04 22.60 -20.81
N ARG A 239 6.96 22.86 -20.07
CA ARG A 239 6.47 24.22 -19.78
C ARG A 239 6.14 24.36 -18.31
N ALA A 240 6.28 25.56 -17.76
CA ALA A 240 5.97 25.85 -16.38
C ALA A 240 4.67 26.66 -16.27
N PHE A 241 3.84 26.31 -15.29
CA PHE A 241 2.55 26.93 -15.05
C PHE A 241 2.39 27.28 -13.57
N LEU A 242 1.56 28.29 -13.31
CA LEU A 242 1.10 28.63 -11.99
C LEU A 242 -0.34 28.11 -11.81
N VAL A 243 -0.54 27.20 -10.86
CA VAL A 243 -1.82 26.55 -10.59
C VAL A 243 -2.28 26.89 -9.17
N PRO A 244 -3.55 27.28 -8.94
CA PRO A 244 -4.06 27.49 -7.59
C PRO A 244 -3.83 26.26 -6.71
N ALA A 245 -3.37 26.47 -5.48
CA ALA A 245 -3.04 25.36 -4.57
C ALA A 245 -4.25 24.47 -4.27
N GLU A 246 -5.45 25.06 -4.17
CA GLU A 246 -6.69 24.32 -4.00
C GLU A 246 -7.02 23.42 -5.20
N ASP A 247 -6.81 23.90 -6.42
CA ASP A 247 -7.05 23.11 -7.64
C ASP A 247 -6.03 21.97 -7.74
N TYR A 248 -4.76 22.26 -7.48
CA TYR A 248 -3.71 21.23 -7.49
C TYR A 248 -3.90 20.18 -6.37
N ALA A 249 -4.48 20.58 -5.23
CA ALA A 249 -4.84 19.65 -4.16
C ALA A 249 -5.93 18.66 -4.57
N ARG A 250 -6.81 19.04 -5.51
CA ARG A 250 -7.89 18.19 -6.06
C ARG A 250 -7.43 17.27 -7.20
N ARG A 251 -6.14 17.23 -7.52
CA ARG A 251 -5.60 16.38 -8.59
C ARG A 251 -6.02 14.92 -8.43
N GLY A 252 -6.35 14.28 -9.54
CA GLY A 252 -6.63 12.86 -9.57
C GLY A 252 -5.39 12.03 -9.27
N ARG A 253 -5.58 10.77 -8.89
CA ARG A 253 -4.48 9.83 -8.60
C ARG A 253 -3.57 9.52 -9.80
N HIS A 254 -3.99 9.85 -11.01
CA HIS A 254 -3.24 9.62 -12.25
C HIS A 254 -2.48 10.85 -12.77
N GLY A 255 -2.69 12.03 -12.16
CA GLY A 255 -2.01 13.26 -12.54
C GLY A 255 -2.90 14.49 -12.49
N PHE A 256 -2.30 15.65 -12.78
CA PHE A 256 -3.00 16.92 -12.94
C PHE A 256 -2.83 17.40 -14.37
N VAL A 257 -3.94 17.59 -15.08
CA VAL A 257 -3.97 18.11 -16.45
C VAL A 257 -4.06 19.62 -16.39
N ILE A 258 -3.16 20.31 -17.09
CA ILE A 258 -3.18 21.76 -17.21
C ILE A 258 -4.29 22.16 -18.18
N ALA A 259 -5.16 23.07 -17.74
CA ALA A 259 -6.06 23.84 -18.60
C ALA A 259 -5.34 25.13 -19.04
N PRO A 260 -4.86 25.27 -20.29
CA PRO A 260 -4.10 26.44 -20.73
C PRO A 260 -4.87 27.75 -20.62
N ASP A 261 -6.21 27.70 -20.71
CA ASP A 261 -7.08 28.88 -20.61
C ASP A 261 -7.27 29.36 -19.17
N SER A 262 -6.91 28.56 -18.17
CA SER A 262 -7.11 28.86 -16.75
C SER A 262 -5.81 28.87 -15.93
N HIS A 263 -4.75 28.22 -16.42
CA HIS A 263 -3.45 28.17 -15.75
C HIS A 263 -2.44 29.03 -16.50
N ARG A 264 -1.86 30.00 -15.81
CA ARG A 264 -0.92 30.95 -16.39
C ARG A 264 0.44 30.29 -16.62
N GLU A 265 0.95 30.34 -17.86
CA GLU A 265 2.33 29.96 -18.17
C GLU A 265 3.31 30.98 -17.54
N ILE A 266 4.37 30.50 -16.91
CA ILE A 266 5.35 31.30 -16.18
C ILE A 266 6.78 30.85 -16.50
N GLU A 267 7.75 31.72 -16.21
CA GLU A 267 9.12 31.28 -15.97
C GLU A 267 9.26 30.85 -14.50
N LEU A 268 9.97 29.76 -14.26
CA LEU A 268 10.18 29.23 -12.91
C LEU A 268 11.00 30.21 -12.07
N SER A 269 10.52 30.50 -10.86
CA SER A 269 11.27 31.27 -9.86
C SER A 269 12.67 30.65 -9.61
N PRO A 270 13.71 31.45 -9.33
CA PRO A 270 15.01 30.91 -8.92
C PRO A 270 14.85 29.98 -7.71
N ARG A 271 15.67 28.93 -7.64
CA ARG A 271 15.72 28.04 -6.47
C ARG A 271 16.36 28.72 -5.27
#